data_AF-A0A4Q6E182-F1
#
_entry.id   AF-A0A4Q6E182-F1
#
_cell.length_a   1.000
_cell.length_b   1.000
_cell.length_c   1.000
_cell.angle_alpha   90.00
_cell.angle_beta   90.00
_cell.angle_gamma   90.00
#
_symmetry.space_group_name_H-M   'P 1'
#
loop_
_entity.id
_entity.type
_entity.pdbx_description
1 polymer ?
#
loop_
_entity_poly.entity_id
_entity_poly.type
_entity_poly.pdbx_seq_one_letter_code
_entity_poly.pdbx_strand_id
1 'polypeptide(L)'
;MMNAEDLFKKIGSILNELNTQYEFLAQNPQKLNELELALFHANADFLSDHAKILIKISSAIEVPLEIQPAEELKTAIETDDRSEELETQYYG
;
A
#
# COMPACT_ATOMS: atom_id res chain seq x y z
N MET A 1 -12.04 6.29 -5.62
CA MET A 1 -10.79 5.91 -4.95
C MET A 1 -11.17 4.98 -3.81
N MET A 2 -10.43 3.89 -3.62
CA MET A 2 -10.72 2.87 -2.61
C MET A 2 -10.37 3.42 -1.22
N ASN A 3 -11.29 3.34 -0.26
CA ASN A 3 -11.07 3.84 1.11
C ASN A 3 -10.77 2.68 2.09
N ALA A 4 -10.53 2.99 3.38
CA ALA A 4 -10.21 1.98 4.40
C ALA A 4 -11.33 0.93 4.57
N GLU A 5 -12.59 1.31 4.41
CA GLU A 5 -13.74 0.41 4.49
C GLU A 5 -13.77 -0.57 3.30
N ASP A 6 -13.54 -0.07 2.09
CA ASP A 6 -13.44 -0.89 0.88
C ASP A 6 -12.28 -1.89 0.98
N LEU A 7 -11.15 -1.44 1.55
CA LEU A 7 -9.98 -2.30 1.78
C LEU A 7 -10.27 -3.38 2.82
N PHE A 8 -10.96 -3.03 3.92
CA PHE A 8 -11.35 -4.00 4.94
C PHE A 8 -12.34 -5.04 4.39
N LYS A 9 -13.31 -4.63 3.56
CA LYS A 9 -14.20 -5.56 2.84
C LYS A 9 -13.42 -6.49 1.93
N LYS A 10 -12.42 -5.97 1.20
CA LYS A 10 -11.56 -6.78 0.32
C LYS A 10 -10.76 -7.83 1.10
N ILE A 11 -10.23 -7.48 2.28
CA ILE A 11 -9.59 -8.44 3.19
C ILE A 11 -10.57 -9.57 3.56
N GLY A 12 -11.81 -9.23 3.91
CA GLY A 12 -12.86 -10.20 4.20
C GLY A 12 -13.12 -11.17 3.04
N SER A 13 -13.18 -10.66 1.79
CA SER A 13 -13.33 -11.51 0.61
C SER A 13 -12.14 -12.47 0.42
N ILE A 14 -10.90 -11.98 0.57
CA ILE A 14 -9.70 -12.82 0.45
C ILE A 14 -9.68 -13.93 1.52
N LEU A 15 -10.09 -13.61 2.75
CA LEU A 15 -10.22 -14.60 3.82
C LEU A 15 -11.24 -15.70 3.47
N ASN A 16 -12.38 -15.33 2.89
CA ASN A 16 -13.38 -16.29 2.46
C ASN A 16 -12.87 -17.17 1.31
N GLU A 17 -12.13 -16.59 0.36
CA GLU A 17 -11.50 -17.32 -0.75
C GLU A 17 -10.45 -18.33 -0.24
N LEU A 18 -9.62 -17.93 0.72
CA LEU A 18 -8.62 -18.82 1.36
C LEU A 18 -9.29 -19.95 2.13
N ASN A 19 -10.34 -19.65 2.90
CA ASN A 19 -11.08 -20.68 3.63
C ASN A 19 -11.76 -21.67 2.67
N THR A 20 -12.38 -21.18 1.59
CA THR A 20 -12.99 -22.03 0.56
C THR A 20 -11.94 -22.95 -0.09
N GLN A 21 -10.76 -22.44 -0.42
CA GLN A 21 -9.65 -23.24 -0.95
C GLN A 21 -9.15 -24.28 0.05
N TYR A 22 -9.01 -23.91 1.33
CA TYR A 22 -8.67 -24.85 2.39
C TYR A 22 -9.68 -25.99 2.49
N GLU A 23 -10.98 -25.67 2.56
CA GLU A 23 -12.04 -26.68 2.65
C GLU A 23 -12.03 -27.61 1.43
N PHE A 24 -11.85 -27.06 0.22
CA PHE A 24 -11.75 -27.85 -0.99
C PHE A 24 -10.55 -28.81 -0.97
N LEU A 25 -9.36 -28.34 -0.60
CA LEU A 25 -8.15 -29.17 -0.54
C LEU A 25 -8.19 -30.19 0.59
N ALA A 26 -8.79 -29.85 1.73
CA ALA A 26 -8.98 -30.77 2.85
C ALA A 26 -9.90 -31.93 2.48
N GLN A 27 -10.95 -31.67 1.69
CA GLN A 27 -11.85 -32.71 1.17
C GLN A 27 -11.25 -33.49 -0.01
N ASN A 28 -10.26 -32.91 -0.71
CA ASN A 28 -9.63 -33.49 -1.89
C ASN A 28 -8.10 -33.51 -1.77
N PRO A 29 -7.49 -34.27 -0.83
CA PRO A 29 -6.03 -34.26 -0.63
C PRO A 29 -5.23 -34.62 -1.89
N GLN A 30 -5.79 -35.46 -2.78
CA GLN A 30 -5.21 -35.82 -4.07
C GLN A 30 -5.09 -34.64 -5.06
N LYS A 31 -5.82 -33.56 -4.81
CA LYS A 31 -5.75 -32.31 -5.60
C LYS A 31 -4.66 -31.37 -5.11
N LEU A 32 -4.05 -31.64 -3.95
CA LEU A 32 -2.95 -30.85 -3.41
C LEU A 32 -1.70 -31.00 -4.28
N ASN A 33 -1.62 -30.16 -5.30
CA ASN A 33 -0.56 -30.13 -6.30
C ASN A 33 0.07 -28.73 -6.37
N GLU A 34 1.12 -28.59 -7.16
CA GLU A 34 1.90 -27.34 -7.27
C GLU A 34 1.04 -26.12 -7.64
N LEU A 35 0.08 -26.27 -8.57
CA LEU A 35 -0.79 -25.18 -8.99
C LEU A 35 -1.68 -24.71 -7.84
N GLU A 36 -2.33 -25.64 -7.13
CA GLU A 36 -3.21 -25.30 -6.01
C GLU A 36 -2.44 -24.65 -4.85
N LEU A 37 -1.23 -25.14 -4.56
CA LEU A 37 -0.35 -24.54 -3.55
C LEU A 37 0.10 -23.14 -3.95
N ALA A 38 0.41 -22.91 -5.24
CA ALA A 38 0.77 -21.60 -5.75
C ALA A 38 -0.39 -20.60 -5.66
N LEU A 39 -1.62 -21.04 -5.98
CA LEU A 39 -2.83 -20.20 -5.85
C LEU A 39 -3.12 -19.87 -4.39
N PHE A 40 -3.02 -20.85 -3.49
CA PHE A 40 -3.20 -20.62 -2.06
C PHE A 40 -2.16 -19.63 -1.52
N HIS A 41 -0.89 -19.81 -1.88
CA HIS A 41 0.20 -18.90 -1.50
C HIS A 41 -0.03 -17.49 -2.02
N ALA A 42 -0.38 -17.33 -3.30
CA ALA A 42 -0.64 -16.02 -3.90
C ALA A 42 -1.78 -15.28 -3.17
N ASN A 43 -2.85 -15.98 -2.80
CA ASN A 43 -3.95 -15.39 -2.03
C ASN A 43 -3.54 -15.00 -0.60
N ALA A 44 -2.65 -15.76 0.04
CA ALA A 44 -2.08 -15.42 1.34
C ALA A 44 -1.16 -14.18 1.26
N ASP A 45 -0.36 -14.06 0.20
CA ASP A 45 0.45 -12.86 -0.06
C ASP A 45 -0.43 -11.63 -0.28
N PHE A 46 -1.49 -11.77 -1.11
CA PHE A 46 -2.46 -10.69 -1.30
C PHE A 46 -3.10 -10.27 0.02
N LEU A 47 -3.51 -11.20 0.88
CA LEU A 47 -4.03 -10.89 2.20
C LEU A 47 -3.03 -10.09 3.04
N SER A 48 -1.79 -10.55 3.09
CA SER A 48 -0.70 -9.89 3.84
C SER A 48 -0.51 -8.45 3.40
N ASP A 49 -0.48 -8.20 2.09
CA ASP A 49 -0.27 -6.87 1.54
C ASP A 49 -1.46 -5.94 1.80
N HIS A 50 -2.70 -6.43 1.65
CA HIS A 50 -3.89 -5.63 1.96
C HIS A 50 -3.97 -5.28 3.45
N ALA A 51 -3.59 -6.20 4.34
CA ALA A 51 -3.50 -5.93 5.77
C ALA A 51 -2.44 -4.86 6.10
N LYS A 52 -1.25 -4.93 5.48
CA LYS A 52 -0.19 -3.91 5.64
C LYS A 52 -0.67 -2.53 5.18
N ILE A 53 -1.38 -2.46 4.05
CA ILE A 53 -1.92 -1.19 3.54
C ILE A 53 -2.96 -0.64 4.50
N LEU A 54 -3.85 -1.48 5.04
CA LEU A 54 -4.87 -1.04 6.01
C LEU A 54 -4.22 -0.44 7.27
N ILE A 55 -3.19 -1.09 7.81
CA ILE A 55 -2.42 -0.59 8.95
C ILE A 55 -1.82 0.79 8.64
N LYS A 56 -1.20 0.96 7.46
CA LYS A 56 -0.62 2.25 7.05
C LYS A 56 -1.67 3.35 6.97
N ILE A 57 -2.85 3.05 6.40
CA ILE A 57 -3.95 4.01 6.29
C ILE A 57 -4.51 4.35 7.68
N SER A 58 -4.71 3.36 8.57
CA SER A 58 -5.20 3.61 9.92
C SER A 58 -4.21 4.42 10.76
N SER A 59 -2.91 4.14 10.64
CA SER A 59 -1.87 4.90 11.35
C SER A 59 -1.71 6.31 10.80
N ALA A 60 -1.94 6.55 9.50
CA ALA A 60 -1.97 7.89 8.92
C ALA A 60 -3.17 8.72 9.39
N ILE A 61 -4.25 8.08 9.82
CA ILE A 61 -5.43 8.75 10.42
C ILE A 61 -5.15 9.14 11.89
N GLU A 62 -4.23 8.46 12.57
CA GLU A 62 -3.86 8.72 13.98
C GLU A 62 -2.71 9.72 14.17
N VAL A 63 -2.04 10.17 13.11
CA VAL A 63 -1.15 11.33 13.21
C VAL A 63 -2.03 12.57 13.06
N PRO A 64 -2.24 13.39 14.11
CA PRO A 64 -2.80 14.72 13.89
C PRO A 64 -1.96 15.39 12.81
N LEU A 65 -2.59 15.95 11.79
CA LEU A 65 -1.91 16.91 10.93
C LEU A 65 -1.38 18.01 11.85
N GLU A 66 -0.12 17.91 12.26
CA GLU A 66 0.60 19.05 12.77
C GLU A 66 0.69 20.01 11.59
N ILE A 67 -0.20 21.00 11.60
CA ILE A 67 -0.10 22.15 10.72
C ILE A 67 1.19 22.85 11.14
N GLN A 68 2.30 22.49 10.50
CA GLN A 68 3.51 23.28 10.60
C GLN A 68 3.18 24.67 10.05
N PRO A 69 3.50 25.76 10.78
CA PRO A 69 3.32 27.10 10.26
C PRO A 69 4.02 27.24 8.92
N ALA A 70 3.36 27.86 7.94
CA ALA A 70 3.88 28.08 6.59
C ALA A 70 5.18 28.90 6.51
N GLU A 71 5.75 29.30 7.65
CA GLU A 71 7.01 30.03 7.75
C GLU A 71 8.24 29.12 7.67
N GLU A 72 8.17 27.85 8.08
CA GLU A 72 9.33 26.93 8.00
C GLU A 72 9.62 26.42 6.58
N LEU A 73 8.65 26.50 5.66
CA LEU A 73 8.89 26.13 4.25
C LEU A 73 9.70 27.19 3.48
N LYS A 74 9.82 28.42 3.99
CA LYS A 74 10.56 29.48 3.29
C LYS A 74 12.07 29.33 3.44
N THR A 75 12.54 28.87 4.59
CA THR A 75 13.98 28.74 4.86
C THR A 75 14.64 27.61 4.07
N ALA A 76 13.88 26.58 3.66
CA ALA A 76 14.41 25.47 2.87
C ALA A 76 14.49 25.75 1.36
N ILE A 77 13.86 26.83 0.87
CA ILE A 77 13.87 27.20 -0.56
C ILE A 77 14.94 28.27 -0.84
N GLU A 78 15.41 29.00 0.17
CA GLU A 78 16.40 30.08 0.01
C GLU A 78 17.88 29.63 -0.07
N THR A 79 18.19 28.32 -0.01
CA THR A 79 19.58 27.84 -0.15
C THR A 79 19.89 27.04 -1.42
N ASP A 80 18.93 26.87 -2.33
CA ASP A 80 19.22 26.29 -3.65
C ASP A 80 19.44 27.42 -4.67
N ASP A 81 20.64 28.00 -4.62
CA ASP A 81 21.14 29.04 -5.52
C ASP A 81 21.47 28.45 -6.91
N ARG A 82 20.49 27.78 -7.53
CA ARG A 82 20.58 27.14 -8.86
C ARG A 82 19.77 27.88 -9.92
N SER A 83 19.17 29.00 -9.56
CA SER A 83 18.42 29.85 -10.49
C SER A 83 19.31 30.69 -11.41
N GLU A 84 20.54 31.06 -11.00
CA GLU A 84 21.42 31.91 -11.83
C GLU A 84 22.09 31.15 -13.00
N GLU A 85 22.30 29.83 -12.90
CA GLU A 85 22.95 29.06 -13.99
C GLU A 85 22.06 28.91 -15.24
N LEU A 86 20.73 28.91 -15.09
CA LEU A 86 19.81 28.65 -16.20
C LEU A 86 19.60 29.85 -17.13
N GLU A 87 19.70 31.09 -16.63
CA GLU A 87 19.54 32.29 -17.47
C GLU A 87 20.74 32.53 -18.39
N THR A 88 21.97 32.27 -17.91
CA THR A 88 23.19 32.47 -18.70
C THR A 88 23.27 31.48 -19.88
N GLN A 89 22.73 30.27 -19.71
CA GLN A 89 22.80 29.23 -20.75
C GLN A 89 21.80 29.43 -21.91
N TYR A 90 20.71 30.19 -21.71
CA TYR A 90 19.66 30.32 -22.72
C TYR A 90 19.61 31.69 -23.42
N TYR A 91 20.24 32.72 -22.85
CA TYR A 91 20.25 34.09 -23.41
C TYR A 91 21.65 34.73 -23.54
N GLY A 92 22.72 33.96 -23.31
CA GLY A 92 24.12 34.38 -23.56
C GLY A 92 24.55 34.21 -25.01
#